data_AF-A0A9P4MY14-F1
#
_entry.id   AF-A0A9P4MY14-F1
#
_cell.length_a   1.000
_cell.length_b   1.000
_cell.length_c   1.000
_cell.angle_alpha   90.00
_cell.angle_beta   90.00
_cell.angle_gamma   90.00
#
_symmetry.space_group_name_H-M   'P 1'
#
loop_
_entity.id
_entity.type
_entity.pdbx_description
1 polymer ?
#
loop_
_entity_poly.entity_id
_entity_poly.type
_entity_poly.pdbx_seq_one_letter_code
_entity_poly.pdbx_strand_id
1 'polypeptide(L)'
;PNCAICNAPAYPECPCESERLQIAVKQAEKRAMEARLDEIRDWVISHARQHILNAFERLTSSRKQAHATYLNSLPNYAIYMQYSGHPPIHPVYIAQLQAQISEAHAELKRGIDADWRASVLRYPEVLDYFYSLVSLRLPDERSPRVAEPPFA
;
A
#
# COMPACT_ATOMS: atom_id res chain seq x y z
N PRO A 1 -35.58 39.43 4.80
CA PRO A 1 -35.73 39.58 3.33
C PRO A 1 -36.56 38.41 2.79
N ASN A 2 -37.22 38.56 1.64
CA ASN A 2 -37.83 37.41 0.98
C ASN A 2 -36.74 36.48 0.41
N CYS A 3 -37.07 35.21 0.22
CA CYS A 3 -36.15 34.23 -0.37
C CYS A 3 -35.72 34.66 -1.78
N ALA A 4 -34.42 34.72 -2.06
CA ALA A 4 -33.86 35.10 -3.35
C ALA A 4 -34.10 34.08 -4.47
N ILE A 5 -34.54 32.85 -4.12
CA ILE A 5 -34.81 31.76 -5.09
C ILE A 5 -36.30 31.68 -5.45
N CYS A 6 -37.20 31.77 -4.47
CA CYS A 6 -38.65 31.58 -4.67
C CYS A 6 -39.51 32.78 -4.27
N ASN A 7 -38.90 33.85 -3.75
CA ASN A 7 -39.54 35.08 -3.26
C ASN A 7 -40.55 34.89 -2.11
N ALA A 8 -40.52 33.73 -1.43
CA ALA A 8 -41.33 33.48 -0.24
C ALA A 8 -40.93 34.43 0.92
N PRO A 9 -41.86 34.76 1.83
CA PRO A 9 -41.58 35.56 3.02
C PRO A 9 -40.51 34.93 3.90
N ALA A 10 -39.83 35.75 4.71
CA ALA A 10 -38.79 35.28 5.64
C ALA A 10 -39.29 34.30 6.72
N TYR A 11 -40.60 34.33 7.02
CA TYR A 11 -41.22 33.46 8.00
C TYR A 11 -42.45 32.76 7.38
N PRO A 12 -42.57 31.43 7.49
CA PRO A 12 -41.57 30.50 8.04
C PRO A 12 -40.28 30.45 7.19
N GLU A 13 -39.17 29.98 7.76
CA GLU A 13 -37.91 29.84 7.03
C GLU A 13 -38.08 28.95 5.80
N CYS A 14 -37.64 29.46 4.64
CA CYS A 14 -37.67 28.75 3.37
C CYS A 14 -36.32 28.04 3.13
N PRO A 15 -36.30 26.73 2.77
CA PRO A 15 -35.05 25.98 2.65
C PRO A 15 -34.23 26.30 1.38
N CYS A 16 -34.84 26.94 0.37
CA CYS A 16 -34.26 27.04 -0.98
C CYS A 16 -32.85 27.65 -1.04
N GLU A 17 -32.55 28.68 -0.24
CA GLU A 17 -31.22 29.30 -0.20
C GLU A 17 -30.18 28.37 0.42
N SER A 18 -30.53 27.70 1.52
CA SER A 18 -29.65 26.74 2.20
C SER A 18 -29.33 25.54 1.31
N GLU A 19 -30.32 24.99 0.60
CA GLU A 19 -30.13 23.90 -0.36
C GLU A 19 -29.24 24.34 -1.52
N ARG A 20 -29.47 25.54 -2.05
CA ARG A 20 -28.62 26.07 -3.13
C ARG A 20 -27.18 26.26 -2.70
N LEU A 21 -26.96 26.77 -1.48
CA LEU A 21 -25.63 26.90 -0.91
C LEU A 21 -24.95 25.53 -0.76
N GLN A 22 -25.65 24.53 -0.22
CA GLN A 22 -25.11 23.18 -0.08
C GLN A 22 -24.70 22.57 -1.43
N ILE A 23 -25.49 22.77 -2.49
CA ILE A 23 -25.14 22.32 -3.84
C ILE A 23 -23.88 23.06 -4.34
N ALA A 24 -23.83 24.37 -4.16
CA ALA A 24 -22.70 25.18 -4.60
C ALA A 24 -21.39 24.78 -3.89
N VAL A 25 -21.46 24.50 -2.58
CA VAL A 25 -20.32 24.00 -1.79
C VAL A 25 -19.83 22.67 -2.35
N LYS A 26 -20.70 21.67 -2.52
CA LYS A 26 -20.31 20.36 -3.07
C LYS A 26 -19.65 20.47 -4.45
N GLN A 27 -20.17 21.36 -5.31
CA GLN A 27 -19.58 21.61 -6.63
C GLN A 27 -18.20 22.30 -6.54
N ALA A 28 -18.05 23.26 -5.62
CA ALA A 28 -16.78 23.94 -5.39
C ALA A 28 -15.72 22.98 -4.80
N GLU A 29 -16.10 22.18 -3.79
CA GLU A 29 -15.25 21.15 -3.19
C GLU A 29 -14.74 20.17 -4.24
N LYS A 30 -15.64 19.61 -5.06
CA LYS A 30 -15.26 18.69 -6.13
C LYS A 30 -14.22 19.32 -7.06
N ARG A 31 -14.49 20.52 -7.58
CA ARG A 31 -13.56 21.21 -8.50
C ARG A 31 -12.21 21.54 -7.85
N ALA A 32 -12.20 21.89 -6.58
CA ALA A 32 -10.99 22.34 -5.90
C ALA A 32 -10.13 21.19 -5.36
N MET A 33 -10.77 20.10 -4.90
CA MET A 33 -10.12 19.06 -4.09
C MET A 33 -10.00 17.70 -4.76
N GLU A 34 -10.85 17.35 -5.74
CA GLU A 34 -10.87 16.00 -6.35
C GLU A 34 -9.51 15.63 -6.95
N ALA A 35 -8.96 16.47 -7.83
CA ALA A 35 -7.66 16.23 -8.44
C ALA A 35 -6.51 16.14 -7.41
N ARG A 36 -6.59 16.91 -6.32
CA ARG A 36 -5.58 16.88 -5.24
C ARG A 36 -5.66 15.58 -4.45
N LEU A 37 -6.88 15.13 -4.13
CA LEU A 37 -7.09 13.86 -3.43
C LEU A 37 -6.63 12.67 -4.26
N ASP A 38 -6.82 12.73 -5.58
CA ASP A 38 -6.32 11.70 -6.50
C ASP A 38 -4.80 11.65 -6.51
N GLU A 39 -4.12 12.80 -6.65
CA GLU A 39 -2.66 12.90 -6.59
C GLU A 39 -2.11 12.37 -5.25
N ILE A 40 -2.74 12.75 -4.14
CA ILE A 40 -2.38 12.25 -2.81
C ILE A 40 -2.53 10.73 -2.74
N ARG A 41 -3.64 10.19 -3.22
CA ARG A 41 -3.92 8.75 -3.20
C ARG A 41 -2.88 7.97 -4.00
N ASP A 42 -2.57 8.42 -5.20
CA ASP A 42 -1.57 7.79 -6.07
C ASP A 42 -0.18 7.81 -5.43
N TRP A 43 0.20 8.96 -4.84
CA TRP A 43 1.44 9.09 -4.11
C TRP A 43 1.51 8.12 -2.93
N VAL A 44 0.48 8.07 -2.08
CA VAL A 44 0.43 7.17 -0.91
C VAL A 44 0.49 5.71 -1.33
N ILE A 45 -0.30 5.29 -2.32
CA ILE A 45 -0.32 3.91 -2.82
C ILE A 45 1.05 3.49 -3.34
N SER A 46 1.68 4.33 -4.16
CA SER A 46 3.00 4.06 -4.72
C SER A 46 4.04 3.83 -3.63
N HIS A 47 4.10 4.72 -2.63
CA HIS A 47 5.09 4.66 -1.56
C HIS A 47 4.83 3.50 -0.58
N ALA A 48 3.56 3.26 -0.23
CA ALA A 48 3.17 2.15 0.62
C ALA A 48 3.52 0.80 -0.02
N ARG A 49 3.18 0.64 -1.31
CA ARG A 49 3.53 -0.57 -2.07
C ARG A 49 5.04 -0.76 -2.13
N GLN A 50 5.81 0.27 -2.45
CA GLN A 50 7.26 0.17 -2.53
C GLN A 50 7.88 -0.21 -1.18
N HIS A 51 7.39 0.38 -0.08
CA HIS A 51 7.86 0.06 1.27
C HIS A 51 7.64 -1.43 1.61
N ILE A 52 6.43 -1.94 1.35
CA ILE A 52 6.08 -3.35 1.58
C ILE A 52 6.92 -4.28 0.70
N LEU A 53 7.09 -3.98 -0.58
CA LEU A 53 7.90 -4.78 -1.51
C LEU A 53 9.37 -4.84 -1.07
N ASN A 54 9.96 -3.70 -0.71
CA ASN A 54 11.35 -3.64 -0.23
C ASN A 54 11.54 -4.45 1.06
N ALA A 55 10.57 -4.40 1.98
CA ALA A 55 10.61 -5.22 3.19
C ALA A 55 10.54 -6.72 2.87
N PHE A 56 9.62 -7.11 2.00
CA PHE A 56 9.44 -8.50 1.58
C PHE A 56 10.66 -9.05 0.81
N GLU A 57 11.29 -8.25 -0.04
CA GLU A 57 12.49 -8.65 -0.78
C GLU A 57 13.65 -8.98 0.17
N ARG A 58 13.81 -8.23 1.26
CA ARG A 58 14.81 -8.53 2.30
C ARG A 58 14.55 -9.87 2.99
N LEU A 59 13.30 -10.13 3.36
CA LEU A 59 12.88 -11.41 3.97
C LEU A 59 13.13 -12.57 3.01
N THR A 60 12.70 -12.43 1.76
CA THR A 60 12.86 -13.45 0.72
C THR A 60 14.34 -13.72 0.44
N SER A 61 15.17 -12.68 0.37
CA SER A 61 16.61 -12.80 0.16
C SER A 61 17.28 -13.56 1.31
N SER A 62 16.93 -13.22 2.55
CA SER A 62 17.44 -13.92 3.74
C SER A 62 17.04 -15.41 3.73
N ARG A 63 15.79 -15.74 3.42
CA ARG A 63 15.34 -17.14 3.33
C ARG A 63 16.03 -17.91 2.22
N LYS A 64 16.18 -17.31 1.03
CA LYS A 64 16.90 -17.94 -0.09
C LYS A 64 18.35 -18.24 0.28
N GLN A 65 19.00 -17.32 0.98
CA GLN A 65 20.36 -17.54 1.47
C GLN A 65 20.42 -18.69 2.48
N ALA A 66 19.55 -18.69 3.50
CA ALA A 66 19.48 -19.77 4.48
C ALA A 66 19.18 -21.13 3.84
N HIS A 67 18.27 -21.16 2.87
CA HIS A 67 17.94 -22.35 2.09
C HIS A 67 19.14 -22.85 1.28
N ALA A 68 19.88 -21.97 0.60
CA ALA A 68 21.09 -22.33 -0.12
C ALA A 68 22.17 -22.89 0.82
N THR A 69 22.36 -22.27 1.99
CA THR A 69 23.28 -22.76 3.02
C THR A 69 22.88 -24.16 3.52
N TYR A 70 21.58 -24.38 3.76
CA TYR A 70 21.07 -25.69 4.16
C TYR A 70 21.29 -26.75 3.09
N LEU A 71 20.96 -26.47 1.82
CA LEU A 71 21.20 -27.43 0.75
C LEU A 71 22.68 -27.79 0.63
N ASN A 72 23.56 -26.79 0.71
CA ASN A 72 25.01 -27.01 0.68
C ASN A 72 25.55 -27.83 1.87
N SER A 73 24.83 -27.91 2.99
CA SER A 73 25.23 -28.74 4.14
C SER A 73 24.71 -30.18 4.05
N LEU A 74 23.80 -30.48 3.11
CA LEU A 74 23.26 -31.84 2.96
C LEU A 74 24.35 -32.83 2.49
N PRO A 75 24.38 -34.05 3.06
CA PRO A 75 25.30 -35.09 2.62
C PRO A 75 25.13 -35.39 1.12
N ASN A 76 26.25 -35.54 0.41
CA ASN A 76 26.28 -35.83 -1.03
C ASN A 76 25.70 -34.74 -1.94
N TYR A 77 25.27 -33.58 -1.43
CA TYR A 77 24.69 -32.51 -2.26
C TYR A 77 25.67 -31.92 -3.26
N ALA A 78 26.92 -31.68 -2.86
CA ALA A 78 27.96 -31.18 -3.76
C ALA A 78 28.21 -32.15 -4.94
N ILE A 79 28.26 -33.45 -4.67
CA ILE A 79 28.43 -34.50 -5.70
C ILE A 79 27.17 -34.58 -6.56
N TYR A 80 25.98 -34.53 -5.96
CA TYR A 80 24.71 -34.51 -6.68
C TYR A 80 24.64 -33.36 -7.69
N MET A 81 25.06 -32.15 -7.29
CA MET A 81 25.13 -30.98 -8.18
C MET A 81 26.21 -31.11 -9.26
N GLN A 82 27.38 -31.64 -8.92
CA GLN A 82 28.49 -31.85 -9.88
C GLN A 82 28.08 -32.77 -11.04
N TYR A 83 27.25 -33.77 -10.78
CA TYR A 83 26.77 -34.74 -11.76
C TYR A 83 25.36 -34.41 -12.29
N SER A 84 24.93 -33.15 -12.20
CA SER A 84 23.62 -32.69 -12.73
C SER A 84 22.45 -33.57 -12.28
N GLY A 85 22.45 -33.98 -11.01
CA GLY A 85 21.41 -34.81 -10.39
C GLY A 85 21.55 -36.33 -10.62
N HIS A 86 22.58 -36.78 -11.32
CA HIS A 86 22.83 -38.20 -11.62
C HIS A 86 24.19 -38.69 -11.09
N PRO A 87 24.46 -38.57 -9.77
CA PRO A 87 25.76 -38.95 -9.22
C PRO A 87 25.95 -40.47 -9.20
N PRO A 88 27.18 -40.98 -9.41
CA PRO A 88 27.50 -42.41 -9.37
C PRO A 88 27.62 -42.92 -7.92
N ILE A 89 26.58 -42.72 -7.11
CA ILE A 89 26.49 -43.18 -5.70
C ILE A 89 25.29 -44.10 -5.52
N HIS A 90 25.24 -44.83 -4.40
CA HIS A 90 24.20 -45.83 -4.17
C HIS A 90 22.78 -45.21 -4.23
N PRO A 91 21.80 -45.83 -4.93
CA PRO A 91 20.48 -45.25 -5.17
C PRO A 91 19.71 -44.81 -3.91
N VAL A 92 19.90 -45.51 -2.78
CA VAL A 92 19.27 -45.14 -1.50
C VAL A 92 19.69 -43.75 -1.03
N TYR A 93 20.97 -43.38 -1.16
CA TYR A 93 21.43 -42.04 -0.79
C TYR A 93 20.90 -40.96 -1.72
N ILE A 94 20.71 -41.28 -3.01
CA ILE A 94 20.11 -40.37 -3.99
C ILE A 94 18.65 -40.11 -3.63
N ALA A 95 17.86 -41.15 -3.38
CA ALA A 95 16.45 -41.03 -3.01
C ALA A 95 16.27 -40.23 -1.71
N GLN A 96 17.10 -40.48 -0.69
CA GLN A 96 17.06 -39.72 0.57
C GLN A 96 17.39 -38.24 0.35
N LEU A 97 18.45 -37.94 -0.41
CA LEU A 97 18.84 -36.57 -0.72
C LEU A 97 17.74 -35.84 -1.53
N GLN A 98 17.15 -36.50 -2.52
CA GLN A 98 16.04 -35.94 -3.30
C GLN A 98 14.82 -35.63 -2.45
N ALA A 99 14.49 -36.50 -1.48
CA ALA A 99 13.42 -36.25 -0.52
C ALA A 99 13.72 -35.00 0.33
N GLN A 100 14.95 -34.88 0.86
CA GLN A 100 15.37 -33.72 1.65
C GLN A 100 15.37 -32.42 0.84
N ILE A 101 15.83 -32.45 -0.41
CA ILE A 101 15.79 -31.29 -1.31
C ILE A 101 14.34 -30.87 -1.57
N SER A 102 13.46 -31.83 -1.88
CA SER A 102 12.05 -31.58 -2.16
C SER A 102 11.34 -30.96 -0.95
N GLU A 103 11.57 -31.51 0.24
CA GLU A 103 11.04 -30.98 1.49
C GLU A 103 11.53 -29.57 1.78
N ALA A 104 12.83 -29.32 1.61
CA ALA A 104 13.42 -27.99 1.81
C ALA A 104 12.87 -26.95 0.82
N HIS A 105 12.60 -27.33 -0.43
CA HIS A 105 11.94 -26.44 -1.40
C HIS A 105 10.50 -26.14 -1.01
N ALA A 106 9.75 -27.13 -0.53
CA ALA A 106 8.39 -26.95 -0.05
C ALA A 106 8.35 -26.05 1.19
N GLU A 107 9.31 -26.18 2.11
CA GLU A 107 9.46 -25.30 3.26
C GLU A 107 9.81 -23.87 2.87
N LEU A 108 10.79 -23.67 1.98
CA LEU A 108 11.14 -22.35 1.46
C LEU A 108 9.90 -21.66 0.86
N LYS A 109 9.14 -22.38 0.03
CA LYS A 109 7.92 -21.85 -0.57
C LYS A 109 6.92 -21.43 0.50
N ARG A 110 6.61 -22.30 1.46
CA ARG A 110 5.67 -21.98 2.56
C ARG A 110 6.13 -20.77 3.37
N GLY A 111 7.43 -20.64 3.63
CA GLY A 111 8.01 -19.51 4.33
C GLY A 111 7.85 -18.20 3.55
N ILE A 112 8.13 -18.20 2.24
CA ILE A 112 7.92 -17.03 1.37
C ILE A 112 6.44 -16.64 1.32
N ASP A 113 5.53 -17.61 1.17
CA ASP A 113 4.09 -17.36 1.15
C ASP A 113 3.60 -16.73 2.48
N ALA A 114 4.13 -17.21 3.61
CA ALA A 114 3.82 -16.68 4.94
C ALA A 114 4.34 -15.24 5.13
N ASP A 115 5.58 -14.97 4.70
CA ASP A 115 6.17 -13.62 4.75
C ASP A 115 5.40 -12.63 3.88
N TRP A 116 4.95 -13.08 2.69
CA TRP A 116 4.12 -12.24 1.82
C TRP A 116 2.80 -11.89 2.48
N ARG A 117 2.12 -12.88 3.06
CA ARG A 117 0.88 -12.66 3.82
C ARG A 117 1.09 -11.66 4.96
N ALA A 118 2.14 -11.85 5.76
CA ALA A 118 2.47 -10.94 6.86
C ALA A 118 2.76 -9.52 6.37
N SER A 119 3.45 -9.39 5.23
CA SER A 119 3.77 -8.08 4.62
C SER A 119 2.51 -7.34 4.16
N VAL A 120 1.57 -8.03 3.51
CA VAL A 120 0.29 -7.44 3.06
C VAL A 120 -0.59 -7.00 4.24
N LEU A 121 -0.57 -7.73 5.36
CA LEU A 121 -1.35 -7.36 6.55
C LEU A 121 -0.89 -6.02 7.18
N ARG A 122 0.27 -5.50 6.80
CA ARG A 122 0.80 -4.21 7.25
C ARG A 122 0.32 -3.02 6.42
N TYR A 123 -0.49 -3.22 5.38
CA TYR A 123 -0.97 -2.09 4.58
C TYR A 123 -1.68 -1.00 5.40
N PRO A 124 -2.57 -1.30 6.38
CA PRO A 124 -3.25 -0.24 7.14
C PRO A 124 -2.28 0.72 7.84
N GLU A 125 -1.34 0.20 8.65
CA GLU A 125 -0.35 1.03 9.36
C GLU A 125 0.57 1.81 8.41
N VAL A 126 0.94 1.22 7.28
CA VAL A 126 1.83 1.85 6.30
C VAL A 126 1.09 2.96 5.55
N LEU A 127 -0.17 2.72 5.18
CA LEU A 127 -1.02 3.73 4.56
C LEU A 127 -1.26 4.89 5.52
N ASP A 128 -1.59 4.62 6.78
CA ASP A 128 -1.78 5.64 7.82
C ASP A 128 -0.53 6.51 7.98
N TYR A 129 0.66 5.89 8.01
CA TYR A 129 1.91 6.63 8.04
C TYR A 129 2.07 7.56 6.83
N PHE A 130 1.90 7.06 5.61
CA PHE A 130 2.09 7.90 4.41
C PHE A 130 1.01 8.99 4.28
N TYR A 131 -0.23 8.72 4.68
CA TYR A 131 -1.26 9.76 4.78
C TYR A 131 -0.90 10.82 5.84
N SER A 132 -0.28 10.46 6.95
CA SER A 132 0.15 11.43 7.99
C SER A 132 1.22 12.42 7.50
N LEU A 133 1.95 12.09 6.43
CA LEU A 133 2.94 12.98 5.82
C LEU A 133 2.29 14.07 4.95
N VAL A 134 1.02 13.91 4.57
CA VAL A 134 0.29 14.85 3.74
C VAL A 134 -0.22 16.00 4.61
N SER A 135 0.22 17.23 4.32
CA SER A 135 -0.20 18.41 5.07
C SER A 135 -1.04 19.37 4.22
N LEU A 136 -2.22 19.75 4.72
CA LEU A 136 -3.02 20.86 4.19
C LEU A 136 -2.84 22.08 5.09
N ARG A 137 -2.52 23.24 4.51
CA ARG A 137 -2.45 24.51 5.25
C ARG A 137 -3.51 25.46 4.73
N LEU A 138 -4.34 25.96 5.65
CA LEU A 138 -5.30 27.02 5.36
C LEU A 138 -4.63 28.39 5.55
N PRO A 139 -5.05 29.40 4.78
CA PRO A 139 -4.60 30.77 4.99
C PRO A 139 -5.09 31.31 6.35
N ASP A 140 -4.36 32.26 6.92
CA ASP A 140 -4.77 32.99 8.13
C ASP A 140 -5.98 33.88 7.84
N GLU A 141 -6.92 33.98 8.79
CA GLU A 141 -8.11 34.84 8.68
C GLU A 141 -7.77 36.32 8.45
N ARG A 142 -6.62 36.79 8.94
CA ARG A 142 -6.12 38.16 8.76
C ARG A 142 -5.36 38.37 7.46
N SER A 143 -5.20 37.33 6.65
CA SER A 143 -4.60 37.47 5.32
C SER A 143 -5.43 38.44 4.49
N PRO A 144 -4.83 39.47 3.84
CA PRO A 144 -5.57 40.38 2.96
C PRO A 144 -6.36 39.66 1.87
N ARG A 145 -5.89 38.48 1.43
CA ARG A 145 -6.59 37.64 0.43
C ARG A 145 -7.88 37.00 0.95
N VAL A 146 -8.02 36.87 2.27
CA VAL A 146 -9.21 36.34 2.94
C VAL A 146 -10.12 37.49 3.37
N ALA A 147 -9.55 38.56 3.92
CA ALA A 147 -10.30 39.73 4.39
C ALA A 147 -10.91 40.57 3.24
N GLU A 148 -10.19 40.70 2.12
CA GLU A 148 -10.60 41.51 0.96
C GLU A 148 -10.52 40.66 -0.32
N PRO A 149 -11.43 39.69 -0.51
CA PRO A 149 -11.43 38.89 -1.72
C PRO A 149 -11.84 39.77 -2.93
N PRO A 150 -11.27 39.55 -4.12
CA PRO A 150 -11.47 40.39 -5.31
C PRO A 150 -12.87 40.26 -5.95
N PHE A 151 -13.81 39.60 -5.27
CA PHE A 151 -15.17 39.33 -5.72
C PHE A 151 -16.23 39.97 -4.81
N ALA A 152 -15.80 40.69 -3.76
CA ALA A 152 -16.66 41.50 -2.90
C ALA A 152 -16.97 42.86 -3.55
#